data_AF-A0A7V4PEI7-F1
#
_entry.id   AF-A0A7V4PEI7-F1
#
_cell.length_a   1.000
_cell.length_b   1.000
_cell.length_c   1.000
_cell.angle_alpha   90.00
_cell.angle_beta   90.00
_cell.angle_gamma   90.00
#
_symmetry.space_group_name_H-M   'P 1'
#
loop_
_entity.id
_entity.type
_entity.pdbx_description
1 polymer ?
#
loop_
_entity_poly.entity_id
_entity_poly.type
_entity_poly.pdbx_seq_one_letter_code
_entity_poly.pdbx_strand_id
1 'polypeptide(L)'
;MDEQILENIPSLPAHKYPLWVKLFAGGIILATLYSLILLPEYLVASKKMSAAKIAYQNRNYDDAMDLYRYVLETVPSSKTARIGAAEAIFSNSDKSDDEVGLSLLGDITLDKDTWSRITRVMPVEYQQYFNDVKQ
;
A
#
# COMPACT_ATOMS: atom_id res chain seq x y z
N MET A 1 -49.18 39.39 -2.65
CA MET A 1 -49.18 39.66 -4.10
C MET A 1 -48.05 38.82 -4.69
N ASP A 2 -48.03 37.52 -4.38
CA ASP A 2 -46.81 36.70 -4.46
C ASP A 2 -47.04 35.30 -5.04
N GLU A 3 -48.30 34.88 -5.23
CA GLU A 3 -48.63 33.56 -5.80
C GLU A 3 -48.55 33.54 -7.34
N GLN A 4 -48.76 34.66 -8.02
CA GLN A 4 -48.75 34.72 -9.50
C GLN A 4 -47.35 34.72 -10.11
N ILE A 5 -46.28 34.92 -9.31
CA ILE A 5 -44.89 34.93 -9.83
C ILE A 5 -44.35 33.50 -9.98
N LEU A 6 -44.88 32.53 -9.22
CA LEU A 6 -44.44 31.13 -9.30
C LEU A 6 -45.11 30.33 -10.43
N GLU A 7 -46.23 30.82 -10.97
CA GLU A 7 -47.03 30.11 -11.98
C GLU A 7 -46.49 30.29 -13.41
N ASN A 8 -45.58 31.26 -13.62
CA ASN A 8 -45.18 31.72 -14.95
C ASN A 8 -43.65 31.65 -15.17
N ILE A 9 -43.00 30.63 -14.60
CA ILE A 9 -41.59 30.36 -14.89
C ILE A 9 -41.54 29.58 -16.22
N PRO A 10 -41.02 30.16 -17.32
CA PRO A 10 -40.94 29.44 -18.58
C PRO A 10 -40.08 28.18 -18.41
N SER A 11 -40.61 27.02 -18.81
CA SER A 11 -39.88 25.76 -18.73
C SER A 11 -38.63 25.84 -19.60
N LEU A 12 -37.46 25.83 -18.96
CA LEU A 12 -36.18 25.80 -19.69
C LEU A 12 -36.09 24.50 -20.50
N PRO A 13 -35.80 24.57 -21.82
CA PRO A 13 -35.65 23.37 -22.62
C PRO A 13 -34.47 22.53 -22.11
N ALA A 14 -34.64 21.21 -22.09
CA ALA A 14 -33.61 20.29 -21.63
C ALA A 14 -32.32 20.47 -22.45
N HIS A 15 -31.22 20.75 -21.75
CA HIS A 15 -29.92 20.94 -22.38
C HIS A 15 -29.41 19.62 -22.98
N LYS A 16 -29.06 19.62 -24.27
CA LYS A 16 -28.54 18.44 -24.98
C LYS A 16 -27.01 18.47 -25.00
N TYR A 17 -26.40 17.63 -24.17
CA TYR A 17 -24.95 17.51 -24.13
C TYR A 17 -24.38 16.81 -25.39
N PRO A 18 -23.21 17.27 -25.91
CA PRO A 18 -22.47 16.59 -26.97
C PRO A 18 -22.08 15.16 -26.58
N LEU A 19 -21.92 14.28 -27.58
CA LEU A 19 -21.61 12.85 -27.38
C LEU A 19 -20.34 12.65 -26.52
N TRP A 20 -19.29 13.43 -26.77
CA TRP A 20 -18.02 13.33 -26.05
C TRP A 20 -18.15 13.59 -24.54
N VAL A 21 -19.05 14.51 -24.13
CA VAL A 21 -19.31 14.80 -22.71
C VAL A 21 -19.96 13.60 -22.03
N LYS A 22 -20.89 12.92 -22.71
CA LYS A 22 -21.54 11.71 -22.18
C LYS A 22 -20.54 10.56 -22.03
N LEU A 23 -19.66 10.37 -23.01
CA LEU A 23 -18.60 9.35 -22.95
C LEU A 23 -17.62 9.64 -21.80
N PHE A 24 -17.20 10.90 -21.64
CA PHE A 24 -16.32 11.30 -20.55
C PHE A 24 -16.96 11.09 -19.18
N ALA A 25 -18.23 11.49 -19.01
CA ALA A 25 -18.98 11.25 -17.78
C ALA A 25 -19.11 9.75 -17.47
N GLY A 26 -19.41 8.93 -18.47
CA GLY A 26 -19.42 7.47 -18.34
C GLY A 26 -18.06 6.91 -17.92
N GLY A 27 -16.98 7.40 -18.51
CA GLY A 27 -15.61 7.02 -18.15
C GLY A 27 -15.25 7.34 -16.69
N ILE A 28 -15.62 8.54 -16.20
CA ILE A 28 -15.41 8.91 -14.79
C ILE A 28 -16.20 8.00 -13.86
N ILE A 29 -17.47 7.73 -14.18
CA ILE A 29 -18.31 6.84 -13.36
C ILE A 29 -17.69 5.44 -13.29
N LEU A 30 -17.25 4.90 -14.43
CA LEU A 30 -16.58 3.59 -14.48
C LEU A 30 -15.28 3.57 -13.67
N ALA A 31 -14.43 4.59 -13.80
CA ALA A 31 -13.19 4.69 -13.02
C ALA A 31 -13.46 4.78 -11.51
N THR A 32 -14.51 5.51 -11.12
CA THR A 32 -14.92 5.67 -9.73
C THR A 32 -15.46 4.35 -9.15
N LEU A 33 -16.32 3.66 -9.90
CA LEU A 33 -16.85 2.35 -9.51
C LEU A 33 -15.71 1.32 -9.39
N TYR A 34 -14.78 1.31 -10.35
CA TYR A 34 -13.61 0.44 -10.30
C TYR A 34 -12.79 0.72 -9.03
N SER A 35 -12.49 1.99 -8.73
CA SER A 35 -11.78 2.38 -7.50
C SER A 35 -12.51 1.93 -6.22
N LEU A 36 -13.85 1.97 -6.20
CA LEU A 36 -14.65 1.53 -5.06
C LEU A 36 -14.57 0.01 -4.85
N ILE A 37 -14.49 -0.77 -5.94
CA ILE A 37 -14.42 -2.23 -5.90
C ILE A 37 -13.07 -2.71 -5.34
N LEU A 38 -11.96 -2.02 -5.61
CA LEU A 38 -10.64 -2.38 -5.07
C LEU A 38 -10.41 -1.95 -3.61
N LEU A 39 -11.14 -0.93 -3.16
CA LEU A 39 -11.04 -0.38 -1.81
C LEU A 39 -11.09 -1.42 -0.66
N PRO A 40 -11.99 -2.43 -0.67
CA PRO A 40 -12.00 -3.46 0.37
C PRO A 40 -10.67 -4.23 0.50
N GLU A 41 -9.99 -4.55 -0.60
CA GLU A 41 -8.74 -5.31 -0.57
C GLU A 41 -7.62 -4.52 0.11
N TYR A 42 -7.48 -3.24 -0.24
CA TYR A 42 -6.49 -2.35 0.39
C TYR A 42 -6.76 -2.14 1.89
N LEU A 43 -8.02 -2.10 2.32
CA LEU A 43 -8.36 -2.01 3.74
C LEU A 43 -7.94 -3.28 4.49
N VAL A 44 -8.16 -4.46 3.90
CA VAL A 44 -7.71 -5.72 4.49
C VAL A 44 -6.19 -5.76 4.55
N ALA A 45 -5.49 -5.37 3.48
CA ALA A 45 -4.03 -5.28 3.47
C ALA A 45 -3.49 -4.32 4.55
N SER A 46 -4.11 -3.16 4.74
CA SER A 46 -3.76 -2.22 5.81
C SER A 46 -3.94 -2.84 7.20
N LYS A 47 -5.06 -3.53 7.44
CA LYS A 47 -5.29 -4.25 8.70
C LYS A 47 -4.26 -5.36 8.93
N LYS A 48 -3.94 -6.12 7.88
CA LYS A 48 -2.92 -7.18 7.90
C LYS A 48 -1.53 -6.62 8.15
N MET A 49 -1.20 -5.46 7.58
CA MET A 49 0.04 -4.74 7.86
C MET A 49 0.18 -4.38 9.33
N SER A 50 -0.89 -3.89 9.96
CA SER A 50 -0.87 -3.60 11.40
C SER A 50 -0.75 -4.88 12.24
N ALA A 51 -1.42 -5.96 11.85
CA ALA A 51 -1.31 -7.25 12.53
C ALA A 51 0.12 -7.82 12.41
N ALA A 52 0.76 -7.69 11.24
CA ALA A 52 2.13 -8.15 11.00
C ALA A 52 3.12 -7.46 11.94
N LYS A 53 2.98 -6.14 12.13
CA LYS A 53 3.80 -5.37 13.08
C LYS A 53 3.63 -5.86 14.51
N ILE A 54 2.39 -6.17 14.92
CA ILE A 54 2.11 -6.69 16.25
C ILE A 54 2.72 -8.09 16.43
N ALA A 55 2.56 -8.97 15.43
CA ALA A 55 3.16 -10.31 15.45
C ALA A 55 4.68 -10.24 15.56
N TYR A 56 5.32 -9.37 14.78
CA TYR A 56 6.76 -9.12 14.86
C TYR A 56 7.20 -8.62 16.24
N GLN A 57 6.48 -7.66 16.83
CA GLN A 57 6.75 -7.16 18.18
C GLN A 57 6.62 -8.25 19.25
N ASN A 58 5.70 -9.20 19.05
CA ASN A 58 5.51 -10.36 19.90
C ASN A 58 6.53 -11.49 19.63
N ARG A 59 7.52 -11.27 18.76
CA ARG A 59 8.53 -12.25 18.30
C ARG A 59 7.94 -13.47 17.60
N ASN A 60 6.71 -13.36 17.12
CA ASN A 60 6.08 -14.38 16.29
C ASN A 60 6.42 -14.08 14.83
N TYR A 61 7.63 -14.45 14.44
CA TYR A 61 8.19 -14.09 13.14
C TYR A 61 7.51 -14.83 11.98
N ASP A 62 7.12 -16.09 12.16
CA ASP A 62 6.41 -16.87 11.14
C ASP A 62 5.07 -16.21 10.77
N ASP A 63 4.24 -15.88 11.77
CA ASP A 63 2.99 -15.16 11.52
C ASP A 63 3.24 -13.77 10.94
N ALA A 64 4.29 -13.07 11.36
CA ALA A 64 4.63 -11.77 10.80
C ALA A 64 4.99 -11.87 9.32
N MET A 65 5.81 -12.86 8.93
CA MET A 65 6.21 -13.12 7.55
C MET A 65 5.00 -13.44 6.67
N ASP A 66 4.11 -14.33 7.12
CA ASP A 66 2.89 -14.68 6.39
C ASP A 66 1.96 -13.46 6.20
N LEU A 67 1.81 -12.64 7.24
CA LEU A 67 1.01 -11.43 7.16
C LEU A 67 1.64 -10.38 6.24
N TYR A 68 2.96 -10.20 6.28
CA TYR A 68 3.64 -9.30 5.34
C TYR A 68 3.58 -9.81 3.90
N ARG A 69 3.68 -11.13 3.67
CA ARG A 69 3.51 -11.73 2.34
C ARG A 69 2.15 -11.38 1.75
N TYR A 70 1.07 -11.52 2.53
CA TYR A 70 -0.27 -11.11 2.11
C TYR A 70 -0.33 -9.61 1.71
N VAL A 71 0.30 -8.74 2.51
CA VAL A 71 0.35 -7.31 2.19
C VAL A 71 1.12 -7.06 0.90
N LEU A 72 2.20 -7.78 0.65
CA LEU A 72 3.01 -7.64 -0.57
C LEU A 72 2.33 -8.24 -1.80
N GLU A 73 1.49 -9.27 -1.65
CA GLU A 73 0.64 -9.77 -2.74
C GLU A 73 -0.42 -8.74 -3.15
N THR A 74 -0.95 -7.97 -2.19
CA THR A 74 -1.96 -6.93 -2.45
C THR A 74 -1.33 -5.59 -2.86
N VAL A 75 -0.19 -5.23 -2.26
CA VAL A 75 0.53 -3.96 -2.45
C VAL A 75 2.03 -4.24 -2.61
N PRO A 76 2.47 -4.74 -3.78
CA PRO A 76 3.88 -5.12 -4.00
C PRO A 76 4.87 -3.96 -3.85
N SER A 77 4.41 -2.73 -4.12
CA SER A 77 5.21 -1.51 -4.01
C SER A 77 5.36 -0.97 -2.58
N SER A 78 4.77 -1.63 -1.58
CA SER A 78 4.81 -1.17 -0.19
C SER A 78 6.21 -1.31 0.40
N LYS A 79 6.98 -0.21 0.38
CA LYS A 79 8.31 -0.11 1.01
C LYS A 79 8.27 -0.58 2.48
N THR A 80 7.25 -0.17 3.22
CA THR A 80 7.12 -0.54 4.65
C THR A 80 6.89 -2.04 4.83
N ALA A 81 6.09 -2.68 3.98
CA ALA A 81 5.87 -4.13 4.07
C ALA A 81 7.12 -4.92 3.67
N ARG A 82 7.85 -4.48 2.64
CA ARG A 82 9.13 -5.11 2.24
C ARG A 82 10.17 -5.05 3.36
N ILE A 83 10.31 -3.88 3.99
CA ILE A 83 11.25 -3.69 5.11
C ILE A 83 10.81 -4.49 6.33
N GLY A 84 9.52 -4.48 6.68
CA GLY A 84 9.00 -5.26 7.80
C GLY A 84 9.15 -6.77 7.60
N ALA A 85 8.94 -7.25 6.37
CA ALA A 85 9.18 -8.65 6.01
C ALA A 85 10.66 -9.01 6.14
N ALA A 86 11.56 -8.19 5.60
CA ALA A 86 13.00 -8.40 5.75
C ALA A 86 13.44 -8.39 7.22
N GLU A 87 12.93 -7.46 8.03
CA GLU A 87 13.17 -7.44 9.48
C GLU A 87 12.68 -8.73 10.16
N ALA A 88 11.49 -9.23 9.80
CA ALA A 88 10.95 -10.48 10.33
C ALA A 88 11.78 -11.70 9.93
N ILE A 89 12.19 -11.79 8.67
CA ILE A 89 13.06 -12.86 8.15
C ILE A 89 14.39 -12.88 8.90
N PHE A 90 15.11 -11.75 8.94
CA PHE A 90 16.42 -11.68 9.61
C PHE A 90 16.33 -11.86 11.14
N SER A 91 15.17 -11.56 11.73
CA SER A 91 14.94 -11.80 13.16
C SER A 91 14.58 -13.26 13.45
N ASN A 92 14.15 -14.01 12.44
CA ASN A 92 13.90 -15.43 12.57
C ASN A 92 15.23 -16.17 12.75
N SER A 93 15.20 -17.28 13.49
CA SER A 93 16.41 -18.08 13.73
C SER A 93 16.80 -18.97 12.55
N ASP A 94 15.90 -19.11 11.57
CA ASP A 94 16.14 -19.85 10.34
C ASP A 94 16.80 -18.94 9.29
N LYS A 95 18.04 -19.29 8.92
CA LYS A 95 18.83 -18.54 7.95
C LYS A 95 18.53 -18.92 6.50
N SER A 96 17.70 -19.93 6.26
CA SER A 96 17.39 -20.40 4.91
C SER A 96 16.70 -19.32 4.05
N ASP A 97 15.97 -18.41 4.68
CA ASP A 97 15.24 -17.34 4.02
C ASP A 97 15.98 -15.99 3.98
N ASP A 98 17.20 -15.90 4.51
CA ASP A 98 17.94 -14.63 4.60
C ASP A 98 18.15 -13.98 3.21
N GLU A 99 18.37 -14.78 2.17
CA GLU A 99 18.49 -14.28 0.79
C GLU A 99 17.19 -13.64 0.31
N VAL A 100 16.04 -14.17 0.73
CA VAL A 100 14.72 -13.58 0.45
C VAL A 100 14.61 -12.23 1.16
N GLY A 101 15.01 -12.17 2.43
CA GLY A 101 15.09 -10.92 3.19
C GLY A 101 15.93 -9.85 2.50
N LEU A 102 17.09 -10.24 1.95
CA LEU A 102 17.95 -9.33 1.19
C LEU A 102 17.29 -8.85 -0.11
N SER A 103 16.69 -9.77 -0.87
CA SER A 103 16.01 -9.45 -2.14
C SER A 103 14.88 -8.42 -1.95
N LEU A 104 14.18 -8.49 -0.81
CA LEU A 104 13.14 -7.53 -0.47
C LEU A 104 13.67 -6.11 -0.29
N LEU A 105 14.96 -5.94 0.03
CA LEU A 105 15.61 -4.64 0.21
C LEU A 105 16.32 -4.10 -1.04
N GLY A 106 16.59 -4.95 -2.04
CA GLY A 106 17.50 -4.64 -3.16
C GLY A 106 17.18 -3.36 -3.94
N ASP A 107 15.90 -3.04 -4.12
CA ASP A 107 15.46 -1.85 -4.89
C ASP A 107 14.94 -0.71 -4.00
N ILE A 108 15.18 -0.79 -2.69
CA ILE A 108 14.67 0.17 -1.73
C ILE A 108 15.78 1.08 -1.26
N THR A 109 15.62 2.39 -1.46
CA THR A 109 16.45 3.38 -0.78
C THR A 109 16.14 3.37 0.71
N LEU A 110 17.08 2.91 1.52
CA LEU A 110 16.96 2.92 2.98
C LEU A 110 17.44 4.28 3.51
N ASP A 111 16.63 4.92 4.34
CA ASP A 111 17.05 6.09 5.12
C ASP A 111 17.89 5.66 6.34
N LYS A 112 18.61 6.61 6.94
CA LYS A 112 19.53 6.35 8.06
C LYS A 112 18.84 5.67 9.25
N ASP A 113 17.61 6.07 9.57
CA ASP A 113 16.86 5.51 10.69
C ASP A 113 16.45 4.05 10.42
N THR A 114 15.98 3.79 9.21
CA THR A 114 15.60 2.44 8.79
C THR A 114 16.82 1.53 8.66
N TRP A 115 17.94 2.05 8.16
CA TRP A 115 19.20 1.34 8.15
C TRP A 115 19.64 0.93 9.57
N SER A 116 19.67 1.89 10.50
CA SER A 116 20.02 1.64 11.91
C SER A 116 19.10 0.61 12.59
N ARG A 117 17.83 0.56 12.19
CA ARG A 117 16.87 -0.42 12.70
C ARG A 117 17.14 -1.82 12.14
N ILE A 118 17.26 -1.95 10.83
CA ILE A 118 17.40 -3.26 10.18
C ILE A 118 18.77 -3.89 10.41
N THR A 119 19.85 -3.10 10.56
CA THR A 119 21.19 -3.61 10.86
C THR A 119 21.30 -4.35 12.21
N ARG A 120 20.34 -4.14 13.12
CA ARG A 120 20.31 -4.85 14.40
C ARG A 120 19.98 -6.33 14.26
N VAL A 121 19.29 -6.68 13.18
CA VAL A 121 18.80 -8.05 12.92
C VAL A 121 19.44 -8.62 11.67
N MET A 122 19.83 -7.79 10.70
CA MET A 122 20.47 -8.21 9.46
C MET A 122 21.87 -8.83 9.71
N PRO A 123 22.14 -10.02 9.14
CA PRO A 123 23.46 -10.64 9.17
C PRO A 123 24.56 -9.73 8.60
N VAL A 124 25.75 -9.78 9.21
CA VAL A 124 26.88 -8.86 8.91
C VAL A 124 27.35 -9.02 7.46
N GLU A 125 27.25 -10.22 6.92
CA GLU A 125 27.61 -10.58 5.54
C GLU A 125 26.77 -9.81 4.52
N TYR A 126 25.54 -9.42 4.87
CA TYR A 126 24.68 -8.65 3.97
C TYR A 126 24.83 -7.14 4.15
N GLN A 127 25.36 -6.68 5.29
CA GLN A 127 25.51 -5.26 5.57
C GLN A 127 26.53 -4.55 4.66
N GLN A 128 27.39 -5.31 3.99
CA GLN A 128 28.35 -4.78 3.01
C GLN A 128 27.68 -4.30 1.71
N TYR A 129 26.48 -4.79 1.38
CA TYR A 129 25.77 -4.41 0.15
C TYR A 129 25.15 -3.01 0.21
N PHE A 130 25.13 -2.37 1.39
CA PHE A 130 24.48 -1.07 1.63
C PHE A 130 25.48 0.01 2.09
N ASN A 131 26.72 -0.03 1.61
CA ASN A 131 27.78 0.90 2.03
C ASN A 131 27.44 2.37 1.76
N ASP A 132 26.68 2.67 0.71
CA ASP A 132 26.30 4.04 0.35
C ASP A 132 25.29 4.66 1.33
N VAL A 133 24.52 3.84 2.06
CA VAL A 133 23.53 4.29 3.05
C VAL A 133 24.19 4.69 4.39
N LYS A 134 25.44 4.23 4.63
CA LYS A 134 26.18 4.49 5.87
C LYS A 134 26.68 5.95 5.98
N GLN A 135 26.76 6.69 4.88
CA GLN A 135 27.29 8.06 4.82
C GLN A 135 26.22 9.11 5.16
#